data_AF-A0A2V8S7U0-F1
#
_entry.id   AF-A0A2V8S7U0-F1
#
_cell.length_a   1.000
_cell.length_b   1.000
_cell.length_c   1.000
_cell.angle_alpha   90.00
_cell.angle_beta   90.00
_cell.angle_gamma   90.00
#
_symmetry.space_group_name_H-M   'P 1'
#
loop_
_entity.id
_entity.type
_entity.pdbx_description
1 polymer ?
#
loop_
_entity_poly.entity_id
_entity_poly.type
_entity_poly.pdbx_seq_one_letter_code
_entity_poly.pdbx_strand_id
1 'polypeptide(L)'
;MKRKLCLKGRLIRIAAICLLLTVCLSGCGGEDPPDWEEAGVAITSPPTPPGPPTTDQLVVYLDTSGSMAGYVTPNGQNVFGLTLRALRDVATSFKPAVQVSVRHVEAVVKDPDPDGALALQKASITNIYHGGDTDLAGAFSSFAPKYAQAAAQSSPTKQANGNSAPAEESAADAQPLARYHILITDGVQSTKVQNTKQGCLKGSDATCVREKIIELIKQGWGGYVIGLRSQFHGNIYSQVNNDAPIPYNTTEGNWKRYRPFYLYIFSPDRAALDEFVDVLRERLRPIASGPEAMRVLALTSPYATTAAKAEIVVPAESKDAVEQTNGQGDDPTRFTLEVNSDREETSPAPITIAINMPWSSFVRDSGTPEELTKLLRWETEVQHAPAGGNAAAEDPSRRYAVLKLKNDTGEPTLDDQGRITLQATVGWPRSTAKPGWRVYRLQSRLDLSVGHEPLPWIKRWSTDLDTTAEAGDRTLNLESVLTGLWRNPILEQQMVTTMYLRVGPQ
;
A
#
# COMPACT_ATOMS: atom_id res chain seq x y z
N MET A 1 73.47 -55.21 -22.46
CA MET A 1 73.24 -53.74 -22.47
C MET A 1 71.92 -53.25 -23.13
N LYS A 2 70.96 -54.11 -23.53
CA LYS A 2 69.75 -53.67 -24.29
C LYS A 2 68.43 -53.51 -23.50
N ARG A 3 68.39 -53.73 -22.17
CA ARG A 3 67.14 -53.65 -21.38
C ARG A 3 66.84 -52.30 -20.71
N LYS A 4 67.76 -51.32 -20.73
CA LYS A 4 67.56 -50.02 -20.06
C LYS A 4 66.91 -48.92 -20.93
N LEU A 5 66.76 -49.11 -22.24
CA LEU A 5 66.17 -48.07 -23.11
C LEU A 5 64.63 -48.11 -23.24
N CYS A 6 63.98 -49.24 -22.94
CA CYS A 6 62.53 -49.37 -23.19
C CYS A 6 61.65 -48.78 -22.07
N LEU A 7 62.18 -48.61 -20.85
CA LEU A 7 61.41 -48.08 -19.72
C LEU A 7 61.26 -46.54 -19.75
N LYS A 8 62.24 -45.82 -20.30
CA LYS A 8 62.22 -44.34 -20.34
C LYS A 8 61.14 -43.78 -21.27
N GLY A 9 60.84 -44.46 -22.39
CA GLY A 9 59.81 -44.02 -23.34
C GLY A 9 58.36 -44.17 -22.83
N ARG A 10 58.09 -45.17 -21.97
CA ARG A 10 56.77 -45.37 -21.36
C ARG A 10 56.48 -44.37 -20.24
N LEU A 11 57.48 -44.06 -19.41
CA LEU A 11 57.35 -43.05 -18.34
C LEU A 11 57.12 -41.64 -18.88
N ILE A 12 57.78 -41.26 -20.00
CA ILE A 12 57.57 -39.95 -20.63
C ILE A 12 56.17 -39.84 -21.25
N ARG A 13 55.64 -40.91 -21.85
CA ARG A 13 54.27 -40.92 -22.40
C ARG A 13 53.19 -40.87 -21.31
N ILE A 14 53.38 -41.57 -20.20
CA ILE A 14 52.45 -41.50 -19.07
C ILE A 14 52.50 -40.12 -18.41
N ALA A 15 53.68 -39.54 -18.22
CA ALA A 15 53.83 -38.19 -17.69
C ALA A 15 53.19 -37.13 -18.60
N ALA A 16 53.34 -37.25 -19.93
CA ALA A 16 52.71 -36.33 -20.89
C ALA A 16 51.19 -36.48 -20.94
N ILE A 17 50.65 -37.70 -20.81
CA ILE A 17 49.21 -37.97 -20.74
C ILE A 17 48.62 -37.45 -19.43
N CYS A 18 49.31 -37.62 -18.29
CA CYS A 18 48.89 -37.04 -17.02
C CYS A 18 48.94 -35.51 -17.04
N LEU A 19 49.96 -34.90 -17.67
CA LEU A 19 50.08 -33.45 -17.79
C LEU A 19 48.97 -32.86 -18.69
N LEU A 20 48.65 -33.53 -19.81
CA LEU A 20 47.52 -33.15 -20.67
C LEU A 20 46.16 -33.32 -19.97
N LEU A 21 45.97 -34.40 -19.19
CA LEU A 21 44.76 -34.60 -18.40
C LEU A 21 44.60 -33.56 -17.29
N THR A 22 45.69 -33.12 -16.64
CA THR A 22 45.62 -32.02 -15.67
C THR A 22 45.33 -30.66 -16.31
N VAL A 23 45.82 -30.39 -17.53
CA VAL A 23 45.52 -29.13 -18.25
C VAL A 23 44.09 -29.11 -18.80
N CYS A 24 43.52 -30.27 -19.15
CA CYS A 24 42.11 -30.38 -19.55
C CYS A 24 41.13 -30.32 -18.36
N LEU A 25 41.57 -30.61 -17.13
CA LEU A 25 40.73 -30.53 -15.92
C LEU A 25 40.77 -29.16 -15.23
N SER A 26 41.72 -28.28 -15.58
CA SER A 26 41.80 -26.90 -15.09
C SER A 26 41.09 -25.88 -16.00
N GLY A 27 40.24 -26.35 -16.92
CA GLY A 27 39.69 -25.56 -18.03
C GLY A 27 38.17 -25.36 -18.05
N CYS A 28 37.47 -25.52 -16.92
CA CYS A 28 36.08 -25.08 -16.74
C CYS A 28 35.98 -24.39 -15.37
N GLY A 29 36.61 -23.23 -15.23
CA GLY A 29 36.56 -22.41 -14.02
C GLY A 29 35.43 -21.39 -14.09
N GLY A 30 34.20 -21.85 -14.25
CA GLY A 30 33.04 -21.04 -13.89
C GLY A 30 33.02 -20.96 -12.37
N GLU A 31 33.04 -19.75 -11.83
CA GLU A 31 32.85 -19.56 -10.39
C GLU A 31 31.38 -19.85 -10.07
N ASP A 32 31.12 -20.63 -9.03
CA ASP A 32 29.75 -20.96 -8.65
C ASP A 32 29.00 -19.68 -8.24
N PRO A 33 27.69 -19.60 -8.52
CA PRO A 33 26.89 -18.46 -8.08
C PRO A 33 26.89 -18.37 -6.55
N PRO A 34 26.96 -17.15 -5.97
CA PRO A 34 26.98 -16.97 -4.53
C PRO A 34 25.71 -17.54 -3.90
N ASP A 35 25.86 -18.11 -2.71
CA ASP A 35 24.72 -18.60 -1.94
C ASP A 35 23.79 -17.44 -1.54
N TRP A 36 22.48 -17.71 -1.52
CA TRP A 36 21.49 -16.68 -1.20
C TRP A 36 21.61 -16.15 0.24
N GLU A 37 22.14 -16.95 1.16
CA GLU A 37 22.44 -16.54 2.54
C GLU A 37 23.65 -15.58 2.59
N GLU A 38 24.71 -15.87 1.83
CA GLU A 38 25.91 -15.04 1.74
C GLU A 38 25.65 -13.73 0.98
N ALA A 39 24.69 -13.75 0.05
CA ALA A 39 24.25 -12.58 -0.71
C ALA A 39 23.54 -11.49 0.12
N GLY A 40 23.32 -11.71 1.43
CA GLY A 40 22.73 -10.69 2.31
C GLY A 40 21.24 -10.45 2.09
N VAL A 41 20.55 -11.39 1.45
CA VAL A 41 19.11 -11.25 1.16
C VAL A 41 18.34 -11.36 2.46
N ALA A 42 17.84 -10.24 2.99
CA ALA A 42 16.97 -10.24 4.16
C ALA A 42 15.72 -11.10 3.88
N ILE A 43 15.58 -12.22 4.59
CA ILE A 43 14.57 -13.26 4.34
C ILE A 43 13.18 -12.88 4.87
N THR A 44 13.02 -11.76 5.57
CA THR A 44 11.71 -11.38 6.14
C THR A 44 11.52 -9.88 6.14
N SER A 45 10.29 -9.44 5.84
CA SER A 45 9.86 -8.08 6.13
C SER A 45 10.03 -7.81 7.63
N PRO A 46 10.56 -6.64 8.04
CA PRO A 46 10.66 -6.32 9.45
C PRO A 46 9.25 -6.40 10.09
N PRO A 47 9.12 -7.00 11.28
CA PRO A 47 7.83 -7.07 11.96
C PRO A 47 7.30 -5.66 12.18
N THR A 48 6.03 -5.45 11.85
CA THR A 48 5.32 -4.20 12.17
C THR A 48 5.50 -3.94 13.67
N PRO A 49 6.02 -2.77 14.10
CA PRO A 49 6.16 -2.46 15.51
C PRO A 49 4.81 -2.64 16.21
N PRO A 50 4.76 -3.24 17.42
CA PRO A 50 3.51 -3.36 18.16
C PRO A 50 2.94 -1.96 18.41
N GLY A 51 1.68 -1.77 18.02
CA GLY A 51 0.96 -0.52 18.21
C GLY A 51 0.76 -0.20 19.70
N PRO A 52 0.30 1.03 20.01
CA PRO A 52 -0.04 1.39 21.39
C PRO A 52 -1.13 0.47 21.96
N PRO A 53 -1.19 0.26 23.29
CA PRO A 53 -2.20 -0.60 23.89
C PRO A 53 -3.62 -0.12 23.55
N THR A 54 -4.51 -1.07 23.20
CA THR A 54 -5.89 -0.78 22.79
C THR A 54 -6.92 -1.43 23.73
N THR A 55 -8.09 -0.80 23.83
CA THR A 55 -9.30 -1.34 24.47
C THR A 55 -10.19 -2.04 23.45
N ASP A 56 -11.09 -2.92 23.89
CA ASP A 56 -12.11 -3.55 23.02
C ASP A 56 -13.27 -2.58 22.71
N GLN A 57 -12.96 -1.39 22.20
CA GLN A 57 -13.93 -0.37 21.84
C GLN A 57 -13.87 -0.01 20.36
N LEU A 58 -15.06 0.20 19.79
CA LEU A 58 -15.29 0.85 18.50
C LEU A 58 -15.95 2.20 18.78
N VAL A 59 -15.29 3.28 18.39
CA VAL A 59 -15.86 4.63 18.43
C VAL A 59 -16.34 5.01 17.04
N VAL A 60 -17.66 5.17 16.88
CA VAL A 60 -18.28 5.64 15.66
C VAL A 60 -18.55 7.13 15.76
N TYR A 61 -17.97 7.90 14.86
CA TYR A 61 -18.21 9.32 14.67
C TYR A 61 -19.25 9.45 13.56
N LEU A 62 -20.47 9.79 13.94
CA LEU A 62 -21.58 9.92 13.02
C LEU A 62 -21.75 11.38 12.65
N ASP A 63 -21.58 11.70 11.37
CA ASP A 63 -21.97 12.98 10.81
C ASP A 63 -23.49 13.15 10.92
N THR A 64 -23.92 14.15 11.69
CA THR A 64 -25.33 14.46 11.93
C THR A 64 -25.82 15.68 11.16
N SER A 65 -25.12 16.08 10.10
CA SER A 65 -25.52 17.20 9.22
C SER A 65 -26.85 16.96 8.52
N GLY A 66 -27.52 18.04 8.13
CA GLY A 66 -28.78 17.99 7.38
C GLY A 66 -28.69 17.28 6.03
N SER A 67 -27.51 17.21 5.39
CA SER A 67 -27.33 16.46 4.14
C SER A 67 -27.44 14.96 4.36
N MET A 68 -27.01 14.46 5.52
CA MET A 68 -27.10 13.04 5.87
C MET A 68 -28.56 12.57 6.04
N ALA A 69 -29.50 13.50 6.31
CA ALA A 69 -30.91 13.18 6.47
C ALA A 69 -31.52 12.47 5.26
N GLY A 70 -31.02 12.77 4.05
CA GLY A 70 -31.53 12.16 2.82
C GLY A 70 -31.27 10.65 2.72
N TYR A 71 -30.33 10.10 3.50
CA TYR A 71 -30.08 8.66 3.54
C TYR A 71 -31.00 7.90 4.50
N VAL A 72 -31.83 8.57 5.30
CA VAL A 72 -32.69 7.87 6.26
C VAL A 72 -33.98 7.43 5.59
N THR A 73 -34.34 6.15 5.78
CA THR A 73 -35.67 5.65 5.42
C THR A 73 -36.43 5.20 6.67
N PRO A 74 -37.78 5.25 6.68
CA PRO A 74 -38.58 4.90 7.85
C PRO A 74 -38.32 3.48 8.40
N ASN A 75 -37.90 2.56 7.54
CA ASN A 75 -37.61 1.16 7.90
C ASN A 75 -36.10 0.83 7.90
N GLY A 76 -35.24 1.80 7.55
CA GLY A 76 -33.79 1.66 7.45
C GLY A 76 -33.32 0.60 6.46
N GLN A 77 -34.17 0.12 5.54
CA GLN A 77 -33.86 -1.01 4.63
C GLN A 77 -33.06 -0.62 3.39
N ASN A 78 -32.57 0.62 3.32
CA ASN A 78 -31.64 1.02 2.27
C ASN A 78 -30.19 0.70 2.66
N VAL A 79 -29.26 0.91 1.73
CA VAL A 79 -27.82 0.59 1.92
C VAL A 79 -27.26 1.29 3.16
N PHE A 80 -27.60 2.56 3.39
CA PHE A 80 -27.15 3.32 4.55
C PHE A 80 -27.62 2.70 5.88
N GLY A 81 -28.92 2.48 6.06
CA GLY A 81 -29.45 1.92 7.30
C GLY A 81 -29.01 0.48 7.55
N LEU A 82 -28.82 -0.32 6.49
CA LEU A 82 -28.24 -1.66 6.57
C LEU A 82 -26.74 -1.62 6.93
N THR A 83 -26.01 -0.60 6.50
CA THR A 83 -24.59 -0.41 6.86
C THR A 83 -24.41 -0.13 8.35
N LEU A 84 -25.24 0.75 8.94
CA LEU A 84 -25.18 1.02 10.38
C LEU A 84 -25.49 -0.22 11.23
N ARG A 85 -26.43 -1.05 10.77
CA ARG A 85 -26.74 -2.35 11.40
C ARG A 85 -25.57 -3.34 11.25
N ALA A 86 -24.99 -3.44 10.06
CA ALA A 86 -23.82 -4.28 9.82
C ALA A 86 -22.65 -3.90 10.74
N LEU A 87 -22.36 -2.61 10.92
CA LEU A 87 -21.30 -2.14 11.83
C LEU A 87 -21.50 -2.63 13.27
N ARG A 88 -22.72 -2.47 13.80
CA ARG A 88 -23.07 -2.98 15.14
C ARG A 88 -22.91 -4.50 15.22
N ASP A 89 -23.43 -5.22 14.23
CA ASP A 89 -23.44 -6.68 14.24
C ASP A 89 -22.04 -7.28 14.03
N VAL A 90 -21.15 -6.59 13.33
CA VAL A 90 -19.73 -6.94 13.19
C VAL A 90 -19.03 -6.72 14.52
N ALA A 91 -19.10 -5.52 15.10
CA ALA A 91 -18.44 -5.19 16.36
C ALA A 91 -18.83 -6.15 17.50
N THR A 92 -20.12 -6.50 17.59
CA THR A 92 -20.63 -7.42 18.62
C THR A 92 -20.32 -8.90 18.35
N SER A 93 -19.91 -9.27 17.13
CA SER A 93 -19.55 -10.65 16.78
C SER A 93 -18.10 -11.04 17.07
N PHE A 94 -17.22 -10.06 17.32
CA PHE A 94 -15.83 -10.30 17.71
C PHE A 94 -15.72 -10.97 19.09
N LYS A 95 -14.59 -11.64 19.33
CA LYS A 95 -14.26 -12.24 20.63
C LYS A 95 -12.91 -11.69 21.10
N PRO A 96 -12.87 -10.91 22.20
CA PRO A 96 -14.02 -10.41 22.97
C PRO A 96 -14.90 -9.45 22.14
N ALA A 97 -16.16 -9.31 22.55
CA ALA A 97 -17.10 -8.42 21.88
C ALA A 97 -16.62 -6.97 22.00
N VAL A 98 -16.64 -6.24 20.88
CA VAL A 98 -16.21 -4.84 20.83
C VAL A 98 -17.38 -3.96 21.25
N GLN A 99 -17.17 -3.12 22.26
CA GLN A 99 -18.17 -2.17 22.74
C GLN A 99 -18.28 -0.99 21.79
N VAL A 100 -19.50 -0.66 21.38
CA VAL A 100 -19.75 0.45 20.45
C VAL A 100 -20.08 1.72 21.24
N SER A 101 -19.32 2.77 20.98
CA SER A 101 -19.57 4.15 21.42
C SER A 101 -19.88 5.00 20.19
N VAL A 102 -20.91 5.84 20.26
CA VAL A 102 -21.25 6.76 19.15
C VAL A 102 -21.01 8.20 19.59
N ARG A 103 -20.34 9.00 18.77
CA ARG A 103 -20.17 10.44 18.93
C ARG A 103 -20.83 11.15 17.75
N HIS A 104 -21.57 12.21 18.02
CA HIS A 104 -22.16 13.02 16.95
C HIS A 104 -21.15 14.08 16.50
N VAL A 105 -20.98 14.22 15.19
CA VAL A 105 -20.13 15.22 14.56
C VAL A 105 -21.03 16.33 14.03
N GLU A 106 -21.00 17.46 14.72
CA GLU A 106 -21.61 18.72 14.32
C GLU A 106 -20.49 19.77 14.25
N ALA A 107 -20.78 21.05 14.48
CA ALA A 107 -19.75 22.11 14.52
C ALA A 107 -18.67 21.84 15.58
N VAL A 108 -18.95 20.93 16.51
CA VAL A 108 -17.99 20.31 17.42
C VAL A 108 -18.27 18.80 17.51
N VAL A 109 -17.24 18.01 17.79
CA VAL A 109 -17.40 16.59 18.11
C VAL A 109 -17.95 16.45 19.53
N LYS A 110 -19.13 15.87 19.67
CA LYS A 110 -19.79 15.68 20.97
C LYS A 110 -19.18 14.53 21.78
N ASP A 111 -19.52 14.52 23.06
CA ASP A 111 -19.25 13.38 23.93
C ASP A 111 -19.99 12.11 23.46
N PRO A 112 -19.51 10.91 23.85
CA PRO A 112 -20.17 9.66 23.52
C PRO A 112 -21.63 9.60 24.00
N ASP A 113 -22.50 9.05 23.16
CA ASP A 113 -23.85 8.68 23.56
C ASP A 113 -23.77 7.58 24.64
N PRO A 114 -24.55 7.69 25.74
CA PRO A 114 -24.56 6.70 26.81
C PRO A 114 -24.96 5.29 26.36
N ASP A 115 -25.68 5.13 25.23
CA ASP A 115 -25.96 3.82 24.62
C ASP A 115 -25.64 3.84 23.12
N GLY A 116 -24.35 3.64 22.80
CA GLY A 116 -23.85 3.69 21.43
C GLY A 116 -24.50 2.69 20.47
N ALA A 117 -24.84 1.47 20.94
CA ALA A 117 -25.47 0.47 20.09
C ALA A 117 -26.91 0.88 19.70
N LEU A 118 -27.66 1.42 20.66
CA LEU A 118 -28.98 1.98 20.41
C LEU A 118 -28.90 3.25 19.55
N ALA A 119 -27.87 4.09 19.75
CA ALA A 119 -27.64 5.29 18.95
C ALA A 119 -27.45 4.94 17.46
N LEU A 120 -26.64 3.93 17.11
CA LEU A 120 -26.50 3.45 15.73
C LEU A 120 -27.82 2.93 15.15
N GLN A 121 -28.59 2.19 15.95
CA GLN A 121 -29.88 1.70 15.50
C GLN A 121 -30.84 2.86 15.22
N LYS A 122 -30.96 3.83 16.13
CA LYS A 122 -31.79 5.03 15.96
C LYS A 122 -31.35 5.81 14.72
N ALA A 123 -30.06 6.01 14.52
CA ALA A 123 -29.49 6.69 13.36
C ALA A 123 -29.88 6.05 12.01
N SER A 124 -30.27 4.77 11.99
CA SER A 124 -30.70 4.08 10.77
C SER A 124 -32.17 4.30 10.37
N ILE A 125 -33.02 4.74 11.30
CA ILE A 125 -34.49 4.81 11.11
C ILE A 125 -35.12 6.14 11.56
N THR A 126 -34.44 6.92 12.40
CA THR A 126 -34.93 8.20 12.90
C THR A 126 -34.11 9.33 12.31
N ASN A 127 -34.79 10.45 12.03
CA ASN A 127 -34.10 11.64 11.56
C ASN A 127 -33.47 12.35 12.77
N ILE A 128 -32.20 12.06 13.01
CA ILE A 128 -31.33 12.79 13.97
C ILE A 128 -30.43 13.80 13.25
N TYR A 129 -30.56 13.90 11.93
CA TYR A 129 -29.67 14.59 11.01
C TYR A 129 -30.18 16.00 10.76
N HIS A 130 -29.99 16.86 11.77
CA HIS A 130 -30.45 18.25 11.76
C HIS A 130 -29.32 19.25 12.01
N GLY A 131 -28.08 18.76 12.11
CA GLY A 131 -26.89 19.57 12.27
C GLY A 131 -26.68 20.48 11.07
N GLY A 132 -26.15 21.68 11.33
CA GLY A 132 -25.67 22.55 10.27
C GLY A 132 -24.27 22.13 9.84
N ASP A 133 -23.29 22.81 10.42
CA ASP A 133 -21.88 22.66 10.10
C ASP A 133 -21.26 21.42 10.78
N THR A 134 -20.21 20.85 10.21
CA THR A 134 -19.55 19.61 10.67
C THR A 134 -18.04 19.75 10.79
N ASP A 135 -17.49 19.37 11.94
CA ASP A 135 -16.06 19.37 12.24
C ASP A 135 -15.44 17.99 11.99
N LEU A 136 -15.36 17.58 10.71
CA LEU A 136 -14.79 16.28 10.34
C LEU A 136 -13.29 16.19 10.69
N ALA A 137 -12.54 17.31 10.60
CA ALA A 137 -11.13 17.34 10.97
C ALA A 137 -10.93 17.19 12.49
N GLY A 138 -11.80 17.79 13.30
CA GLY A 138 -11.87 17.55 14.74
C GLY A 138 -12.23 16.11 15.08
N ALA A 139 -13.09 15.46 14.27
CA ALA A 139 -13.37 14.03 14.43
C ALA A 139 -12.08 13.20 14.32
N PHE A 140 -11.29 13.37 13.25
CA PHE A 140 -9.98 12.70 13.12
C PHE A 140 -9.00 13.08 14.25
N SER A 141 -8.98 14.36 14.64
CA SER A 141 -8.12 14.82 15.75
C SER A 141 -8.46 14.16 17.09
N SER A 142 -9.72 13.76 17.26
CA SER A 142 -10.20 13.07 18.46
C SER A 142 -9.93 11.56 18.48
N PHE A 143 -9.33 10.99 17.42
CA PHE A 143 -8.95 9.58 17.41
C PHE A 143 -7.75 9.34 18.35
N ALA A 144 -6.80 10.28 18.40
CA ALA A 144 -5.55 10.15 19.14
C ALA A 144 -5.23 11.35 20.09
N PRO A 145 -6.17 11.82 20.94
CA PRO A 145 -6.06 13.12 21.61
C PRO A 145 -4.87 13.23 22.58
N LYS A 146 -4.40 12.11 23.16
CA LYS A 146 -3.27 12.08 24.12
C LYS A 146 -1.92 11.75 23.48
N TYR A 147 -1.91 10.94 22.41
CA TYR A 147 -0.66 10.56 21.72
C TYR A 147 -0.05 11.73 20.95
N ALA A 148 -0.87 12.63 20.38
CA ALA A 148 -0.40 13.84 19.72
C ALA A 148 0.35 14.80 20.67
N GLN A 149 -0.02 14.82 21.97
CA GLN A 149 0.63 15.68 22.97
C GLN A 149 1.98 15.11 23.42
N ALA A 150 2.10 13.79 23.58
CA ALA A 150 3.35 13.12 23.93
C ALA A 150 4.39 13.19 22.78
N ALA A 151 3.95 12.98 21.54
CA ALA A 151 4.84 13.06 20.37
C ALA A 151 5.39 14.49 20.11
N ALA A 152 4.58 15.52 20.40
CA ALA A 152 4.99 16.92 20.31
C ALA A 152 6.05 17.30 21.37
N GLN A 153 6.04 16.65 22.54
CA GLN A 153 7.03 16.85 23.60
C GLN A 153 8.34 16.07 23.35
N SER A 154 8.32 15.02 22.53
CA SER A 154 9.51 14.26 22.15
C SER A 154 10.31 14.82 20.96
N SER A 155 9.89 15.95 20.38
CA SER A 155 10.69 16.64 19.37
C SER A 155 11.88 17.34 20.03
N PRO A 156 13.14 17.14 19.58
CA PRO A 156 14.30 17.75 20.21
C PRO A 156 14.30 19.25 19.91
N THR A 157 13.66 20.04 20.76
CA THR A 157 13.94 21.46 20.84
C THR A 157 15.37 21.58 21.34
N LYS A 158 16.24 22.20 20.53
CA LYS A 158 17.55 22.70 20.97
C LYS A 158 17.33 23.62 22.18
N GLN A 159 17.43 23.08 23.39
CA GLN A 159 17.63 23.89 24.58
C GLN A 159 19.13 23.97 24.85
N ALA A 160 19.67 25.15 24.59
CA ALA A 160 20.89 25.59 25.21
C ALA A 160 20.65 25.79 26.71
N ASN A 161 21.61 25.28 27.49
CA ASN A 161 21.83 25.49 28.92
C ASN A 161 20.88 24.86 29.95
N GLY A 162 21.47 23.96 30.74
CA GLY A 162 21.25 23.93 32.19
C GLY A 162 20.51 22.71 32.71
N ASN A 163 21.29 21.72 33.18
CA ASN A 163 20.93 20.62 34.08
C ASN A 163 19.47 20.58 34.57
N SER A 164 18.63 19.87 33.83
CA SER A 164 17.49 19.14 34.40
C SER A 164 17.45 17.80 33.67
N ALA A 165 17.56 16.69 34.40
CA ALA A 165 17.34 15.38 33.82
C ALA A 165 15.92 15.35 33.20
N PRO A 166 15.75 14.79 31.98
CA PRO A 166 14.41 14.64 31.43
C PRO A 166 13.66 13.68 32.35
N ALA A 167 12.51 14.13 32.87
CA ALA A 167 11.54 13.20 33.41
C ALA A 167 11.07 12.32 32.25
N GLU A 168 11.51 11.06 32.24
CA GLU A 168 10.86 10.01 31.48
C GLU A 168 9.44 9.87 32.04
N GLU A 169 8.49 10.67 31.55
CA GLU A 169 7.09 10.27 31.57
C GLU A 169 6.98 9.04 30.68
N SER A 170 7.16 7.89 31.31
CA SER A 170 7.06 6.59 30.67
C SER A 170 5.70 6.46 29.99
N ALA A 171 5.68 5.83 28.82
CA ALA A 171 4.44 5.45 28.11
C ALA A 171 3.48 4.56 28.93
N ALA A 172 3.79 4.26 30.19
CA ALA A 172 2.99 3.46 31.11
C ALA A 172 1.72 4.17 31.63
N ASP A 173 1.63 5.50 31.58
CA ASP A 173 0.45 6.25 32.06
C ASP A 173 -0.53 6.67 30.93
N ALA A 174 -0.23 6.32 29.68
CA ALA A 174 -1.14 6.54 28.56
C ALA A 174 -2.31 5.56 28.65
N GLN A 175 -3.51 6.08 28.95
CA GLN A 175 -4.74 5.29 28.88
C GLN A 175 -4.85 4.59 27.53
N PRO A 176 -5.22 3.28 27.48
CA PRO A 176 -5.31 2.56 26.23
C PRO A 176 -6.31 3.21 25.28
N LEU A 177 -5.98 3.27 23.99
CA LEU A 177 -6.82 3.86 22.96
C LEU A 177 -7.99 2.93 22.61
N ALA A 178 -9.07 3.46 22.01
CA ALA A 178 -10.04 2.57 21.40
C ALA A 178 -9.38 1.82 20.23
N ARG A 179 -9.69 0.52 20.09
CA ARG A 179 -9.09 -0.29 19.01
C ARG A 179 -9.58 0.20 17.64
N TYR A 180 -10.84 0.58 17.51
CA TYR A 180 -11.38 0.99 16.21
C TYR A 180 -12.03 2.37 16.27
N HIS A 181 -11.82 3.15 15.22
CA HIS A 181 -12.44 4.45 15.02
C HIS A 181 -13.04 4.51 13.61
N ILE A 182 -14.32 4.88 13.50
CA ILE A 182 -15.01 4.96 12.22
C ILE A 182 -15.72 6.30 12.10
N LEU A 183 -15.35 7.14 11.13
CA LEU A 183 -16.13 8.31 10.74
C LEU A 183 -17.07 7.96 9.59
N ILE A 184 -18.36 8.26 9.77
CA ILE A 184 -19.42 8.07 8.77
C ILE A 184 -19.90 9.44 8.31
N THR A 185 -19.76 9.73 7.01
CA THR A 185 -20.10 11.04 6.44
C THR A 185 -20.40 10.92 4.95
N ASP A 186 -21.21 11.81 4.40
CA ASP A 186 -21.35 12.02 2.95
C ASP A 186 -20.33 13.03 2.40
N GLY A 187 -19.47 13.52 3.28
CA GLY A 187 -18.45 14.50 2.98
C GLY A 187 -18.93 15.94 3.12
N VAL A 188 -20.19 16.23 3.44
CA VAL A 188 -20.62 17.64 3.53
C VAL A 188 -19.93 18.34 4.71
N GLN A 189 -19.24 19.43 4.39
CA GLN A 189 -18.56 20.30 5.35
C GLN A 189 -19.10 21.73 5.27
N SER A 190 -18.89 22.47 6.36
CA SER A 190 -19.15 23.90 6.35
C SER A 190 -17.88 24.70 6.17
N THR A 191 -17.92 25.63 5.22
CA THR A 191 -16.92 26.68 5.07
C THR A 191 -17.28 27.97 5.81
N LYS A 192 -18.42 27.97 6.53
CA LYS A 192 -18.82 29.11 7.36
C LYS A 192 -17.91 29.19 8.58
N VAL A 193 -17.56 30.42 8.92
CA VAL A 193 -16.57 30.73 9.96
C VAL A 193 -17.05 30.22 11.32
N GLN A 194 -16.44 29.15 11.85
CA GLN A 194 -16.43 28.88 13.29
C GLN A 194 -15.01 28.63 13.81
N ASN A 195 -14.82 29.11 15.05
CA ASN A 195 -13.60 29.32 15.83
C ASN A 195 -12.27 28.69 15.37
N THR A 196 -11.28 29.57 15.21
CA THR A 196 -9.83 29.37 15.01
C THR A 196 -9.09 28.53 16.05
N LYS A 197 -9.77 27.77 16.92
CA LYS A 197 -9.15 27.09 18.06
C LYS A 197 -8.34 25.82 17.70
N GLN A 198 -8.39 25.34 16.45
CA GLN A 198 -7.69 24.12 16.03
C GLN A 198 -6.86 24.26 14.73
N GLY A 199 -6.36 25.46 14.41
CA GLY A 199 -5.33 25.63 13.38
C GLY A 199 -5.76 25.41 11.92
N CYS A 200 -7.00 25.00 11.67
CA CYS A 200 -7.57 24.88 10.34
C CYS A 200 -8.14 26.21 9.86
N LEU A 201 -7.60 26.73 8.76
CA LEU A 201 -8.05 27.98 8.15
C LEU A 201 -9.40 27.80 7.43
N LYS A 202 -10.15 28.91 7.34
CA LYS A 202 -11.40 29.05 6.58
C LYS A 202 -11.37 28.30 5.23
N GLY A 203 -12.34 27.43 4.97
CA GLY A 203 -12.50 26.75 3.67
C GLY A 203 -11.38 25.78 3.30
N SER A 204 -10.53 25.40 4.27
CA SER A 204 -9.42 24.48 4.07
C SER A 204 -9.79 23.05 4.51
N ASP A 205 -11.08 22.73 4.60
CA ASP A 205 -11.56 21.58 5.39
C ASP A 205 -11.18 20.23 4.79
N ALA A 206 -11.21 20.09 3.46
CA ALA A 206 -10.68 18.93 2.76
C ALA A 206 -9.15 18.79 2.94
N THR A 207 -8.43 19.92 2.96
CA THR A 207 -6.99 19.94 3.23
C THR A 207 -6.69 19.53 4.68
N CYS A 208 -7.47 20.02 5.63
CA CYS A 208 -7.34 19.69 7.05
C CYS A 208 -7.69 18.23 7.36
N VAL A 209 -8.78 17.71 6.80
CA VAL A 209 -9.11 16.29 6.90
C VAL A 209 -7.97 15.45 6.35
N ARG A 210 -7.44 15.79 5.17
CA ARG A 210 -6.28 15.12 4.59
C ARG A 210 -5.08 15.17 5.53
N GLU A 211 -4.70 16.35 6.03
CA GLU A 211 -3.58 16.52 6.95
C GLU A 211 -3.73 15.65 8.20
N LYS A 212 -4.93 15.56 8.78
CA LYS A 212 -5.21 14.73 9.96
C LYS A 212 -5.15 13.24 9.66
N ILE A 213 -5.61 12.81 8.49
CA ILE A 213 -5.42 11.42 8.04
C ILE A 213 -3.93 11.10 7.88
N ILE A 214 -3.16 12.00 7.25
CA ILE A 214 -1.71 11.82 7.07
C ILE A 214 -1.01 11.76 8.44
N GLU A 215 -1.43 12.59 9.40
CA GLU A 215 -0.92 12.58 10.76
C GLU A 215 -1.13 11.22 11.46
N LEU A 216 -2.33 10.64 11.35
CA LEU A 216 -2.62 9.31 11.89
C LEU A 216 -1.74 8.22 11.24
N ILE A 217 -1.61 8.24 9.91
CA ILE A 217 -0.76 7.28 9.18
C ILE A 217 0.71 7.41 9.61
N LYS A 218 1.22 8.64 9.79
CA LYS A 218 2.59 8.89 10.30
C LYS A 218 2.78 8.36 11.72
N GLN A 219 1.73 8.38 12.54
CA GLN A 219 1.73 7.81 13.89
C GLN A 219 1.61 6.27 13.90
N GLY A 220 1.63 5.62 12.73
CA GLY A 220 1.59 4.16 12.62
C GLY A 220 0.18 3.58 12.63
N TRP A 221 -0.87 4.39 12.59
CA TRP A 221 -2.24 3.88 12.48
C TRP A 221 -2.44 3.18 11.14
N GLY A 222 -3.28 2.15 11.15
CA GLY A 222 -3.87 1.58 9.95
C GLY A 222 -5.10 2.37 9.51
N GLY A 223 -5.38 2.42 8.20
CA GLY A 223 -6.49 3.18 7.64
C GLY A 223 -7.09 2.56 6.38
N TYR A 224 -8.42 2.59 6.29
CA TYR A 224 -9.21 2.22 5.13
C TYR A 224 -10.31 3.27 4.89
N VAL A 225 -10.70 3.43 3.63
CA VAL A 225 -11.92 4.17 3.25
C VAL A 225 -12.84 3.22 2.50
N ILE A 226 -14.05 3.01 3.01
CA ILE A 226 -15.10 2.28 2.30
C ILE A 226 -16.12 3.29 1.78
N GLY A 227 -16.25 3.40 0.47
CA GLY A 227 -17.32 4.16 -0.18
C GLY A 227 -18.48 3.26 -0.52
N LEU A 228 -19.70 3.66 -0.18
CA LEU A 228 -20.94 2.97 -0.51
C LEU A 228 -21.93 3.92 -1.17
N ARG A 229 -22.73 3.42 -2.11
CA ARG A 229 -23.83 4.19 -2.72
C ARG A 229 -25.17 3.75 -2.15
N SER A 230 -25.96 4.71 -1.66
CA SER A 230 -27.29 4.47 -1.10
C SER A 230 -28.36 5.34 -1.76
N GLN A 231 -29.61 4.85 -1.71
CA GLN A 231 -30.78 5.67 -1.98
C GLN A 231 -30.73 6.94 -1.14
N PHE A 232 -31.09 8.06 -1.76
CA PHE A 232 -31.09 9.38 -1.17
C PHE A 232 -32.38 10.13 -1.54
N HIS A 233 -33.06 10.67 -0.53
CA HIS A 233 -34.27 11.48 -0.66
C HIS A 233 -34.20 12.68 0.27
N GLY A 234 -33.62 13.78 -0.21
CA GLY A 234 -33.36 14.94 0.64
C GLY A 234 -32.82 16.13 -0.13
N ASN A 235 -32.25 17.08 0.62
CA ASN A 235 -31.64 18.26 0.04
C ASN A 235 -30.11 18.12 0.00
N ILE A 236 -29.52 18.60 -1.08
CA ILE A 236 -28.10 18.85 -1.23
C ILE A 236 -27.88 20.35 -1.06
N TYR A 237 -26.78 20.74 -0.44
CA TYR A 237 -26.48 22.14 -0.15
C TYR A 237 -25.21 22.57 -0.88
N SER A 238 -25.24 23.75 -1.49
CA SER A 238 -24.14 24.32 -2.28
C SER A 238 -23.73 25.70 -1.79
N GLN A 239 -22.44 26.05 -1.88
CA GLN A 239 -21.98 27.43 -1.59
C GLN A 239 -22.27 28.39 -2.73
N VAL A 240 -22.16 27.96 -3.98
CA VAL A 240 -22.41 28.83 -5.15
C VAL A 240 -23.87 29.30 -5.20
N ASN A 241 -24.79 28.48 -4.70
CA ASN A 241 -26.20 28.83 -4.55
C ASN A 241 -26.55 29.45 -3.20
N ASN A 242 -25.60 30.06 -2.48
CA ASN A 242 -25.83 30.71 -1.17
C ASN A 242 -26.56 29.80 -0.15
N ASP A 243 -26.18 28.51 -0.08
CA ASP A 243 -26.83 27.48 0.75
C ASP A 243 -28.27 27.13 0.37
N ALA A 244 -28.75 27.51 -0.83
CA ALA A 244 -30.08 27.11 -1.25
C ALA A 244 -30.19 25.58 -1.34
N PRO A 245 -31.23 24.96 -0.74
CA PRO A 245 -31.43 23.52 -0.81
C PRO A 245 -31.78 23.10 -2.24
N ILE A 246 -31.01 22.15 -2.77
CA ILE A 246 -31.27 21.51 -4.06
C ILE A 246 -31.91 20.15 -3.77
N PRO A 247 -33.20 19.95 -4.07
CA PRO A 247 -33.85 18.66 -3.83
C PRO A 247 -33.25 17.59 -4.75
N TYR A 248 -32.84 16.47 -4.15
CA TYR A 248 -32.32 15.31 -4.85
C TYR A 248 -33.01 14.04 -4.38
N ASN A 249 -33.57 13.31 -5.33
CA ASN A 249 -34.27 12.07 -5.07
C ASN A 249 -33.77 10.99 -6.03
N THR A 250 -33.44 9.83 -5.47
CA THR A 250 -32.97 8.67 -6.23
C THR A 250 -34.11 7.71 -6.50
N THR A 251 -34.17 7.15 -7.70
CA THR A 251 -35.13 6.08 -8.01
C THR A 251 -34.56 4.73 -7.64
N GLU A 252 -35.38 3.87 -7.02
CA GLU A 252 -35.01 2.50 -6.69
C GLU A 252 -34.52 1.72 -7.92
N GLY A 253 -33.49 0.90 -7.73
CA GLY A 253 -32.91 0.07 -8.80
C GLY A 253 -31.91 0.78 -9.70
N ASN A 254 -31.76 2.11 -9.61
CA ASN A 254 -30.76 2.87 -10.36
C ASN A 254 -29.57 3.29 -9.48
N TRP A 255 -28.72 2.33 -9.14
CA TRP A 255 -27.55 2.53 -8.29
C TRP A 255 -26.56 3.59 -8.81
N LYS A 256 -26.55 3.88 -10.12
CA LYS A 256 -25.71 4.94 -10.69
C LYS A 256 -26.12 6.34 -10.22
N ARG A 257 -27.38 6.52 -9.83
CA ARG A 257 -27.92 7.77 -9.25
C ARG A 257 -27.89 7.78 -7.72
N TYR A 258 -27.55 6.66 -7.08
CA TYR A 258 -27.42 6.64 -5.62
C TYR A 258 -26.27 7.55 -5.20
N ARG A 259 -26.46 8.27 -4.09
CA ARG A 259 -25.41 9.15 -3.58
C ARG A 259 -24.40 8.36 -2.75
N PRO A 260 -23.11 8.72 -2.83
CA PRO A 260 -22.09 8.07 -2.04
C PRO A 260 -22.07 8.59 -0.60
N PHE A 261 -21.80 7.70 0.33
CA PHE A 261 -21.36 8.01 1.68
C PHE A 261 -20.15 7.14 2.03
N TYR A 262 -19.41 7.53 3.05
CA TYR A 262 -18.07 7.02 3.32
C TYR A 262 -17.94 6.55 4.77
N LEU A 263 -17.17 5.46 4.94
CA LEU A 263 -16.67 4.99 6.21
C LEU A 263 -15.14 5.17 6.20
N TYR A 264 -14.63 6.11 6.99
CA TYR A 264 -13.20 6.25 7.25
C TYR A 264 -12.86 5.44 8.50
N ILE A 265 -12.17 4.31 8.31
CA ILE A 265 -11.93 3.30 9.35
C ILE A 265 -10.45 3.33 9.72
N PHE A 266 -10.16 3.58 10.99
CA PHE A 266 -8.80 3.68 11.51
C PHE A 266 -8.63 2.86 12.78
N SER A 267 -7.42 2.35 12.98
CA SER A 267 -7.05 1.60 14.18
C SER A 267 -5.55 1.74 14.43
N PRO A 268 -5.10 1.92 15.68
CA PRO A 268 -3.69 1.80 16.02
C PRO A 268 -3.21 0.33 16.07
N ASP A 269 -4.14 -0.64 16.08
CA ASP A 269 -3.88 -2.08 15.93
C ASP A 269 -4.16 -2.50 14.47
N ARG A 270 -3.09 -2.58 13.67
CA ARG A 270 -3.20 -2.90 12.23
C ARG A 270 -3.68 -4.32 11.95
N ALA A 271 -3.20 -5.29 12.73
CA ALA A 271 -3.58 -6.69 12.50
C ALA A 271 -5.09 -6.88 12.75
N ALA A 272 -5.61 -6.29 13.82
CA ALA A 272 -7.04 -6.35 14.13
C ALA A 272 -7.89 -5.51 13.17
N LEU A 273 -7.32 -4.48 12.52
CA LEU A 273 -8.00 -3.65 11.54
C LEU A 273 -8.33 -4.43 10.27
N ASP A 274 -7.35 -5.14 9.72
CA ASP A 274 -7.51 -5.90 8.47
C ASP A 274 -8.62 -6.94 8.64
N GLU A 275 -8.63 -7.67 9.76
CA GLU A 275 -9.70 -8.62 10.09
C GLU A 275 -11.07 -7.94 10.20
N PHE A 276 -11.14 -6.80 10.91
CA PHE A 276 -12.39 -6.04 11.06
C PHE A 276 -12.94 -5.58 9.70
N VAL A 277 -12.08 -5.03 8.84
CA VAL A 277 -12.47 -4.54 7.53
C VAL A 277 -12.86 -5.67 6.59
N ASP A 278 -12.16 -6.81 6.63
CA ASP A 278 -12.52 -8.00 5.85
C ASP A 278 -13.93 -8.48 6.21
N VAL A 279 -14.21 -8.66 7.51
CA VAL A 279 -15.53 -9.12 7.99
C VAL A 279 -16.62 -8.09 7.69
N LEU A 280 -16.35 -6.80 7.88
CA LEU A 280 -17.30 -5.74 7.55
C LEU A 280 -17.62 -5.74 6.05
N ARG A 281 -16.60 -5.82 5.20
CA ARG A 281 -16.75 -5.82 3.75
C ARG A 281 -17.57 -7.02 3.27
N GLU A 282 -17.30 -8.22 3.79
CA GLU A 282 -18.07 -9.43 3.50
C GLU A 282 -19.57 -9.23 3.78
N ARG A 283 -19.92 -8.51 4.87
CA ARG A 283 -21.32 -8.20 5.19
C ARG A 283 -21.91 -7.07 4.35
N LEU A 284 -21.11 -6.10 3.93
CA LEU A 284 -21.57 -4.97 3.12
C LEU A 284 -21.75 -5.34 1.64
N ARG A 285 -20.96 -6.29 1.10
CA ARG A 285 -21.02 -6.71 -0.31
C ARG A 285 -22.42 -7.11 -0.77
N PRO A 286 -23.19 -7.95 -0.05
CA PRO A 286 -24.55 -8.33 -0.47
C PRO A 286 -25.56 -7.18 -0.37
N ILE A 287 -25.28 -6.18 0.47
CA ILE A 287 -26.13 -5.00 0.68
C ILE A 287 -25.91 -3.99 -0.47
N ALA A 288 -24.67 -3.84 -0.93
CA ALA A 288 -24.32 -2.94 -2.01
C ALA A 288 -24.93 -3.40 -3.36
N SER A 289 -25.76 -2.55 -3.96
CA SER A 289 -26.50 -2.88 -5.18
C SER A 289 -25.65 -2.70 -6.45
N GLY A 290 -24.77 -3.66 -6.76
CA GLY A 290 -24.00 -3.73 -8.00
C GLY A 290 -22.48 -3.67 -7.83
N PRO A 291 -21.71 -4.01 -8.88
CA PRO A 291 -20.24 -4.18 -8.79
C PRO A 291 -19.49 -2.87 -8.52
N GLU A 292 -20.11 -1.71 -8.73
CA GLU A 292 -19.55 -0.40 -8.40
C GLU A 292 -20.37 0.35 -7.33
N ALA A 293 -21.19 -0.35 -6.55
CA ALA A 293 -21.93 0.26 -5.45
C ALA A 293 -21.14 0.30 -4.14
N MET A 294 -20.01 -0.41 -4.07
CA MET A 294 -19.05 -0.37 -2.98
C MET A 294 -17.61 -0.37 -3.53
N ARG A 295 -16.76 0.47 -2.96
CA ARG A 295 -15.31 0.52 -3.22
C ARG A 295 -14.56 0.59 -1.90
N VAL A 296 -13.39 -0.03 -1.86
CA VAL A 296 -12.49 0.04 -0.72
C VAL A 296 -11.19 0.66 -1.21
N LEU A 297 -10.73 1.69 -0.51
CA LEU A 297 -9.38 2.22 -0.66
C LEU A 297 -8.58 1.84 0.58
N ALA A 298 -7.60 0.95 0.41
CA ALA A 298 -6.64 0.65 1.44
C ALA A 298 -5.61 1.77 1.53
N LEU A 299 -5.53 2.46 2.68
CA LEU A 299 -4.52 3.51 2.89
C LEU A 299 -3.22 2.93 3.43
N THR A 300 -3.27 1.81 4.16
CA THR A 300 -2.07 1.25 4.84
C THR A 300 -1.93 -0.26 4.69
N SER A 301 -2.91 -0.95 4.09
CA SER A 301 -2.84 -2.40 3.87
C SER A 301 -1.74 -2.73 2.87
N PRO A 302 -1.04 -3.87 3.03
CA PRO A 302 -0.19 -4.41 1.97
C PRO A 302 -0.97 -4.59 0.66
N TYR A 303 -0.33 -4.21 -0.46
CA TYR A 303 -0.90 -4.38 -1.80
C TYR A 303 -0.80 -5.82 -2.30
N ALA A 304 0.19 -6.57 -1.82
CA ALA A 304 0.36 -8.00 -2.07
C ALA A 304 0.27 -8.78 -0.75
N THR A 305 -0.30 -9.99 -0.81
CA THR A 305 -0.49 -10.86 0.37
C THR A 305 0.69 -11.77 0.67
N THR A 306 1.48 -12.09 -0.36
CA THR A 306 2.71 -12.90 -0.29
C THR A 306 3.71 -12.35 -1.30
N ALA A 307 4.93 -12.88 -1.35
CA ALA A 307 5.83 -12.56 -2.46
C ALA A 307 5.19 -12.91 -3.82
N ALA A 308 5.46 -12.04 -4.80
CA ALA A 308 5.01 -12.26 -6.17
C ALA A 308 5.77 -13.43 -6.79
N LYS A 309 5.06 -14.33 -7.44
CA LYS A 309 5.69 -15.41 -8.23
C LYS A 309 6.07 -14.84 -9.58
N ALA A 310 7.23 -15.23 -10.11
CA ALA A 310 7.64 -14.78 -11.42
C ALA A 310 8.35 -15.89 -12.21
N GLU A 311 8.49 -15.67 -13.51
CA GLU A 311 9.30 -16.43 -14.43
C GLU A 311 10.10 -15.49 -15.33
N ILE A 312 11.26 -15.94 -15.80
CA ILE A 312 12.04 -15.18 -16.78
C ILE A 312 11.93 -15.90 -18.12
N VAL A 313 11.31 -15.22 -19.08
CA VAL A 313 11.18 -15.73 -20.44
C VAL A 313 12.35 -15.20 -21.26
N VAL A 314 13.23 -16.11 -21.67
CA VAL A 314 14.33 -15.84 -22.59
C VAL A 314 13.84 -16.10 -24.03
N PRO A 315 13.83 -15.08 -24.91
CA PRO A 315 13.48 -15.25 -26.32
C PRO A 315 14.37 -16.28 -27.02
N ALA A 316 13.84 -16.99 -28.02
CA ALA A 316 14.55 -18.09 -28.69
C ALA A 316 15.90 -17.66 -29.26
N GLU A 317 15.96 -16.45 -29.82
CA GLU A 317 17.16 -15.81 -30.37
C GLU A 317 18.22 -15.46 -29.31
N SER A 318 17.87 -15.51 -28.02
CA SER A 318 18.76 -15.18 -26.90
C SER A 318 19.13 -16.39 -26.04
N LYS A 319 18.58 -17.57 -26.33
CA LYS A 319 18.85 -18.80 -25.54
C LYS A 319 20.31 -19.23 -25.56
N ASP A 320 21.02 -18.94 -26.65
CA ASP A 320 22.46 -19.22 -26.75
C ASP A 320 23.32 -18.25 -25.90
N ALA A 321 22.70 -17.20 -25.35
CA ALA A 321 23.38 -16.16 -24.59
C ALA A 321 22.90 -16.05 -23.14
N VAL A 322 21.74 -16.59 -22.80
CA VAL A 322 21.16 -16.53 -21.44
C VAL A 322 20.53 -17.87 -21.09
N GLU A 323 20.94 -18.42 -19.95
CA GLU A 323 20.33 -19.59 -19.32
C GLU A 323 19.71 -19.19 -17.97
N GLN A 324 18.55 -19.76 -17.66
CA GLN A 324 17.83 -19.52 -16.42
C GLN A 324 17.74 -20.82 -15.63
N THR A 325 18.20 -20.80 -14.38
CA THR A 325 17.94 -21.87 -13.41
C THR A 325 16.96 -21.37 -12.34
N ASN A 326 15.85 -22.09 -12.20
CA ASN A 326 14.77 -21.74 -11.27
C ASN A 326 15.14 -22.12 -9.84
N GLY A 327 15.14 -21.15 -8.93
CA GLY A 327 14.96 -21.43 -7.50
C GLY A 327 13.47 -21.70 -7.25
N GLN A 328 13.03 -22.95 -7.41
CA GLN A 328 11.62 -23.28 -7.18
C GLN A 328 11.28 -23.21 -5.68
N GLY A 329 10.42 -22.24 -5.29
CA GLY A 329 9.65 -22.31 -4.04
C GLY A 329 10.03 -21.35 -2.92
N ASP A 330 11.06 -20.51 -3.08
CA ASP A 330 11.51 -19.59 -2.04
C ASP A 330 10.68 -18.28 -2.00
N ASP A 331 10.35 -17.82 -0.79
CA ASP A 331 9.88 -16.47 -0.51
C ASP A 331 11.04 -15.69 0.16
N PRO A 332 11.52 -14.58 -0.42
CA PRO A 332 11.08 -13.94 -1.67
C PRO A 332 11.55 -14.68 -2.93
N THR A 333 10.87 -14.44 -4.06
CA THR A 333 11.18 -15.08 -5.35
C THR A 333 12.61 -14.78 -5.81
N ARG A 334 13.32 -15.83 -6.22
CA ARG A 334 14.75 -15.83 -6.55
C ARG A 334 15.04 -16.46 -7.92
N PHE A 335 15.92 -15.84 -8.69
CA PHE A 335 16.37 -16.35 -9.98
C PHE A 335 17.89 -16.35 -10.11
N THR A 336 18.39 -17.35 -10.82
CA THR A 336 19.77 -17.38 -11.31
C THR A 336 19.74 -17.21 -12.82
N LEU A 337 20.46 -16.21 -13.31
CA LEU A 337 20.66 -15.95 -14.72
C LEU A 337 22.14 -16.10 -15.05
N GLU A 338 22.43 -17.05 -15.93
CA GLU A 338 23.76 -17.22 -16.50
C GLU A 338 23.77 -16.54 -17.86
N VAL A 339 24.78 -15.72 -18.10
CA VAL A 339 24.88 -14.88 -19.30
C VAL A 339 26.24 -15.09 -19.95
N ASN A 340 26.23 -15.44 -21.23
CA ASN A 340 27.44 -15.58 -22.02
C ASN A 340 28.30 -14.31 -21.90
N SER A 341 29.55 -14.46 -21.47
CA SER A 341 30.47 -13.34 -21.21
C SER A 341 30.85 -12.51 -22.44
N ASP A 342 30.58 -13.04 -23.64
CA ASP A 342 30.80 -12.37 -24.92
C ASP A 342 29.62 -11.44 -25.29
N ARG A 343 28.51 -11.53 -24.56
CA ARG A 343 27.33 -10.68 -24.78
C ARG A 343 27.56 -9.29 -24.21
N GLU A 344 28.15 -8.40 -25.01
CA GLU A 344 28.44 -7.03 -24.59
C GLU A 344 27.16 -6.20 -24.32
N GLU A 345 27.26 -5.22 -23.42
CA GLU A 345 26.19 -4.27 -23.09
C GLU A 345 25.73 -3.43 -24.30
N THR A 346 26.56 -3.30 -25.34
CA THR A 346 26.20 -2.66 -26.61
C THR A 346 25.29 -3.53 -27.49
N SER A 347 25.20 -4.83 -27.20
CA SER A 347 24.26 -5.78 -27.82
C SER A 347 23.75 -6.73 -26.75
N PRO A 348 22.95 -6.23 -25.79
CA PRO A 348 22.55 -7.02 -24.64
C PRO A 348 21.51 -8.07 -25.06
N ALA A 349 21.35 -9.13 -24.28
CA ALA A 349 20.31 -10.12 -24.48
C ALA A 349 18.98 -9.61 -23.89
N PRO A 350 17.88 -9.55 -24.65
CA PRO A 350 16.56 -9.24 -24.12
C PRO A 350 16.04 -10.40 -23.25
N ILE A 351 15.37 -10.05 -22.16
CA ILE A 351 14.62 -10.99 -21.31
C ILE A 351 13.27 -10.35 -20.94
N THR A 352 12.27 -11.19 -20.70
CA THR A 352 10.99 -10.74 -20.12
C THR A 352 10.82 -11.35 -18.74
N ILE A 353 10.51 -10.54 -17.74
CA ILE A 353 10.15 -11.02 -16.40
C ILE A 353 8.63 -11.00 -16.30
N ALA A 354 7.99 -12.17 -16.30
CA ALA A 354 6.54 -12.31 -16.18
C ALA A 354 6.16 -12.63 -14.74
N ILE A 355 5.30 -11.82 -14.13
CA ILE A 355 5.07 -11.75 -12.69
C ILE A 355 3.58 -11.94 -12.42
N ASN A 356 3.28 -12.95 -11.62
CA ASN A 356 1.95 -13.18 -11.06
C ASN A 356 1.86 -12.51 -9.68
N MET A 357 1.16 -11.38 -9.63
CA MET A 357 1.01 -10.57 -8.43
C MET A 357 -0.13 -11.09 -7.54
N PRO A 358 0.14 -11.47 -6.28
CA PRO A 358 -0.88 -11.94 -5.34
C PRO A 358 -1.58 -10.75 -4.68
N TRP A 359 -2.30 -9.96 -5.48
CA TRP A 359 -3.01 -8.75 -5.04
C TRP A 359 -3.90 -9.05 -3.83
N SER A 360 -3.78 -8.20 -2.80
CA SER A 360 -4.64 -8.32 -1.62
C SER A 360 -6.10 -8.17 -2.00
N SER A 361 -6.98 -8.80 -1.22
CA SER A 361 -8.42 -8.70 -1.42
C SER A 361 -8.88 -7.24 -1.39
N PHE A 362 -8.31 -6.43 -0.49
CA PHE A 362 -8.61 -5.00 -0.35
C PHE A 362 -8.24 -4.18 -1.59
N VAL A 363 -7.08 -4.43 -2.17
CA VAL A 363 -6.60 -3.68 -3.34
C VAL A 363 -7.34 -4.06 -4.62
N ARG A 364 -7.78 -5.31 -4.74
CA ARG A 364 -8.67 -5.73 -5.84
C ARG A 364 -10.01 -5.00 -5.85
N ASP A 365 -10.45 -4.48 -4.70
CA ASP A 365 -11.64 -3.63 -4.62
C ASP A 365 -11.36 -2.16 -4.95
N SER A 366 -10.08 -1.78 -5.01
CA SER A 366 -9.62 -0.47 -5.44
C SER A 366 -9.43 -0.38 -6.95
N GLY A 367 -9.31 -1.47 -7.71
CA GLY A 367 -9.14 -1.35 -9.16
C GLY A 367 -8.95 -2.68 -9.87
N THR A 368 -9.08 -2.67 -11.20
CA THR A 368 -8.77 -3.85 -12.01
C THR A 368 -7.26 -4.12 -12.03
N PRO A 369 -6.80 -5.35 -12.32
CA PRO A 369 -5.37 -5.63 -12.46
C PRO A 369 -4.65 -4.68 -13.43
N GLU A 370 -5.31 -4.25 -14.50
CA GLU A 370 -4.81 -3.29 -15.48
C GLU A 370 -4.61 -1.90 -14.86
N GLU A 371 -5.59 -1.43 -14.08
CA GLU A 371 -5.51 -0.15 -13.38
C GLU A 371 -4.41 -0.19 -12.31
N LEU A 372 -4.34 -1.28 -11.54
CA LEU A 372 -3.36 -1.46 -10.47
C LEU A 372 -1.92 -1.58 -10.98
N THR A 373 -1.72 -2.25 -12.12
CA THR A 373 -0.40 -2.42 -12.72
C THR A 373 0.21 -1.09 -13.14
N LYS A 374 -0.62 -0.15 -13.64
CA LYS A 374 -0.18 1.20 -14.01
C LYS A 374 0.25 2.06 -12.83
N LEU A 375 -0.03 1.62 -11.60
CA LEU A 375 0.40 2.28 -10.37
C LEU A 375 1.78 1.81 -9.91
N LEU A 376 2.40 0.85 -10.59
CA LEU A 376 3.65 0.27 -10.12
C LEU A 376 4.85 0.92 -10.83
N ARG A 377 5.79 1.42 -10.03
CA ARG A 377 7.16 1.69 -10.47
C ARG A 377 8.04 0.50 -10.13
N TRP A 378 8.94 0.16 -11.06
CA TRP A 378 9.90 -0.90 -10.87
C TRP A 378 11.32 -0.34 -10.85
N GLU A 379 12.08 -0.76 -9.86
CA GLU A 379 13.45 -0.31 -9.64
C GLU A 379 14.37 -1.51 -9.47
N THR A 380 15.56 -1.43 -10.05
CA THR A 380 16.63 -2.41 -9.86
C THR A 380 17.74 -1.79 -9.00
N GLU A 381 18.15 -2.51 -7.96
CA GLU A 381 19.22 -2.10 -7.06
C GLU A 381 20.25 -3.22 -6.93
N VAL A 382 21.53 -2.88 -7.03
CA VAL A 382 22.60 -3.84 -6.77
C VAL A 382 22.68 -4.10 -5.26
N GLN A 383 22.64 -5.37 -4.86
CA GLN A 383 22.85 -5.75 -3.46
C GLN A 383 24.34 -5.99 -3.20
N HIS A 384 24.87 -5.32 -2.18
CA HIS A 384 26.21 -5.57 -1.64
C HIS A 384 26.08 -6.45 -0.40
N ALA A 385 26.99 -7.41 -0.22
CA ALA A 385 26.95 -8.30 0.94
C ALA A 385 27.07 -7.51 2.27
N PRO A 386 26.44 -7.96 3.36
CA PRO A 386 26.47 -7.25 4.64
C PRO A 386 27.89 -7.14 5.18
N ALA A 387 28.18 -5.98 5.79
CA ALA A 387 29.47 -5.64 6.36
C ALA A 387 29.94 -6.72 7.35
N GLY A 388 30.97 -7.48 6.96
CA GLY A 388 31.50 -8.62 7.71
C GLY A 388 31.95 -9.78 6.83
N GLY A 389 31.38 -9.91 5.62
CA GLY A 389 31.97 -10.65 4.51
C GLY A 389 32.91 -9.76 3.69
N ASN A 390 33.94 -10.32 3.06
CA ASN A 390 34.93 -9.60 2.24
C ASN A 390 34.36 -9.04 0.91
N ALA A 391 33.22 -8.34 0.93
CA ALA A 391 32.55 -7.85 -0.27
C ALA A 391 31.78 -6.53 -0.08
N ALA A 392 32.35 -5.60 0.71
CA ALA A 392 31.79 -4.26 0.88
C ALA A 392 32.20 -3.25 -0.22
N ALA A 393 32.92 -3.68 -1.25
CA ALA A 393 33.18 -2.92 -2.48
C ALA A 393 33.23 -3.90 -3.66
N GLU A 394 32.67 -3.53 -4.80
CA GLU A 394 32.82 -4.33 -6.03
C GLU A 394 34.30 -4.58 -6.29
N ASP A 395 34.68 -5.84 -6.53
CA ASP A 395 36.06 -6.20 -6.79
C ASP A 395 36.49 -5.54 -8.11
N PRO A 396 37.41 -4.56 -8.10
CA PRO A 396 37.81 -3.86 -9.31
C PRO A 396 38.54 -4.76 -10.31
N SER A 397 38.95 -5.96 -9.89
CA SER A 397 39.52 -6.99 -10.78
C SER A 397 38.48 -7.78 -11.57
N ARG A 398 37.19 -7.54 -11.30
CA ARG A 398 36.06 -8.19 -11.95
C ARG A 398 35.22 -7.20 -12.77
N ARG A 399 34.58 -7.74 -13.80
CA ARG A 399 33.46 -7.09 -14.49
C ARG A 399 32.20 -7.87 -14.16
N TYR A 400 31.07 -7.18 -14.10
CA TYR A 400 29.79 -7.76 -13.71
C TYR A 400 28.75 -7.46 -14.77
N ALA A 401 27.88 -8.42 -15.06
CA ALA A 401 26.76 -8.23 -15.98
C ALA A 401 25.84 -7.12 -15.47
N VAL A 402 25.35 -6.29 -16.39
CA VAL A 402 24.44 -5.17 -16.14
C VAL A 402 23.03 -5.57 -16.54
N LEU A 403 22.09 -5.52 -15.59
CA LEU A 403 20.67 -5.70 -15.82
C LEU A 403 20.00 -4.33 -15.95
N LYS A 404 19.29 -4.06 -17.06
CA LYS A 404 18.55 -2.81 -17.27
C LYS A 404 17.09 -3.07 -17.64
N LEU A 405 16.17 -2.32 -17.05
CA LEU A 405 14.77 -2.30 -17.48
C LEU A 405 14.63 -1.39 -18.72
N LYS A 406 13.75 -1.75 -19.67
CA LYS A 406 13.70 -1.16 -21.03
C LYS A 406 13.43 0.35 -21.10
N ASN A 407 13.02 1.02 -20.02
CA ASN A 407 12.71 2.47 -19.97
C ASN A 407 13.29 3.20 -18.74
N ASP A 408 14.31 2.67 -18.07
CA ASP A 408 14.83 3.12 -16.75
C ASP A 408 13.82 3.10 -15.58
N THR A 409 12.51 3.20 -15.86
CA THR A 409 11.37 3.11 -14.93
C THR A 409 10.68 1.75 -14.95
N GLY A 410 10.99 0.92 -15.95
CA GLY A 410 10.42 -0.42 -16.09
C GLY A 410 8.90 -0.45 -16.24
N GLU A 411 8.33 0.43 -17.07
CA GLU A 411 6.88 0.50 -17.30
C GLU A 411 6.26 -0.89 -17.49
N PRO A 412 5.41 -1.34 -16.56
CA PRO A 412 4.85 -2.68 -16.62
C PRO A 412 3.72 -2.76 -17.65
N THR A 413 3.68 -3.86 -18.40
CA THR A 413 2.52 -4.22 -19.24
C THR A 413 1.85 -5.47 -18.68
N LEU A 414 0.66 -5.80 -19.18
CA LEU A 414 0.00 -7.07 -18.88
C LEU A 414 0.05 -7.98 -20.11
N ASP A 415 0.30 -9.27 -19.88
CA ASP A 415 0.12 -10.30 -20.90
C ASP A 415 -1.34 -10.78 -20.99
N ASP A 416 -1.62 -11.67 -21.95
CA ASP A 416 -2.95 -12.24 -22.18
C ASP A 416 -3.48 -13.07 -20.99
N GLN A 417 -2.62 -13.41 -20.02
CA GLN A 417 -2.97 -14.12 -18.79
C GLN A 417 -3.17 -13.17 -17.60
N GLY A 418 -3.04 -11.86 -17.81
CA GLY A 418 -3.12 -10.84 -16.76
C GLY A 418 -1.91 -10.81 -15.84
N ARG A 419 -0.76 -11.34 -16.27
CA ARG A 419 0.52 -11.25 -15.55
C ARG A 419 1.23 -9.97 -15.92
N ILE A 420 1.90 -9.37 -14.94
CA ILE A 420 2.73 -8.19 -15.16
C ILE A 420 3.99 -8.62 -15.90
N THR A 421 4.31 -7.99 -17.03
CA THR A 421 5.52 -8.26 -17.80
C THR A 421 6.44 -7.05 -17.77
N LEU A 422 7.68 -7.29 -17.36
CA LEU A 422 8.76 -6.29 -17.42
C LEU A 422 9.74 -6.69 -18.52
N GLN A 423 10.00 -5.75 -19.42
CA GLN A 423 11.03 -5.92 -20.44
C GLN A 423 12.37 -5.47 -19.88
N ALA A 424 13.38 -6.34 -19.94
CA ALA A 424 14.72 -6.04 -19.46
C ALA A 424 15.78 -6.52 -20.46
N THR A 425 17.00 -6.03 -20.29
CA THR A 425 18.16 -6.47 -21.05
C THR A 425 19.31 -6.78 -20.11
N VAL A 426 20.15 -7.73 -20.50
CA VAL A 426 21.32 -8.14 -19.74
C VAL A 426 22.55 -8.24 -20.64
N GLY A 427 23.68 -7.69 -20.21
CA GLY A 427 24.93 -7.74 -20.96
C GLY A 427 26.13 -7.31 -20.14
N TRP A 428 27.32 -7.57 -20.66
CA TRP A 428 28.59 -7.31 -19.97
C TRP A 428 29.23 -5.99 -20.42
N PRO A 429 29.76 -5.18 -19.50
CA PRO A 429 30.54 -4.02 -19.89
C PRO A 429 31.82 -4.46 -20.61
N ARG A 430 32.29 -3.63 -21.55
CA ARG A 430 33.56 -3.85 -22.25
C ARG A 430 34.71 -3.69 -21.26
N SER A 431 35.30 -4.81 -20.87
CA SER A 431 36.44 -4.85 -19.95
C SER A 431 37.19 -6.17 -20.10
N THR A 432 38.49 -6.15 -19.82
CA THR A 432 39.36 -7.34 -19.75
C THR A 432 39.33 -8.00 -18.37
N ALA A 433 38.64 -7.40 -17.40
CA ALA A 433 38.44 -7.97 -16.08
C ALA A 433 37.65 -9.29 -16.16
N LYS A 434 37.87 -10.16 -15.17
CA LYS A 434 37.20 -11.47 -15.15
C LYS A 434 35.69 -11.30 -14.90
N PRO A 435 34.81 -12.03 -15.60
CA PRO A 435 33.38 -12.06 -15.27
C PRO A 435 33.15 -12.51 -13.82
N GLY A 436 32.23 -11.86 -13.12
CA GLY A 436 31.81 -12.22 -11.78
C GLY A 436 30.29 -12.19 -11.61
N TRP A 437 29.82 -12.80 -10.52
CA TRP A 437 28.42 -12.81 -10.13
C TRP A 437 28.02 -11.52 -9.44
N ARG A 438 26.82 -11.02 -9.73
CA ARG A 438 26.21 -9.87 -9.06
C ARG A 438 24.76 -10.18 -8.70
N VAL A 439 24.33 -9.71 -7.54
CA VAL A 439 22.93 -9.85 -7.09
C VAL A 439 22.20 -8.52 -7.28
N TYR A 440 21.04 -8.60 -7.91
CA TYR A 440 20.10 -7.52 -8.12
C TYR A 440 18.86 -7.75 -7.28
N ARG A 441 18.40 -6.69 -6.61
CA ARG A 441 17.10 -6.60 -5.97
C ARG A 441 16.18 -5.83 -6.91
N LEU A 442 15.14 -6.50 -7.39
CA LEU A 442 14.08 -5.91 -8.20
C LEU A 442 12.90 -5.59 -7.27
N GLN A 443 12.55 -4.32 -7.13
CA GLN A 443 11.49 -3.86 -6.22
C GLN A 443 10.37 -3.20 -7.01
N SER A 444 9.14 -3.45 -6.56
CA SER A 444 7.97 -2.69 -6.99
C SER A 444 7.48 -1.80 -5.87
N ARG A 445 7.18 -0.55 -6.21
CA ARG A 445 6.59 0.45 -5.33
C ARG A 445 5.42 1.12 -6.01
N LEU A 446 4.56 1.78 -5.24
CA LEU A 446 3.53 2.62 -5.82
C LEU A 446 4.16 3.88 -6.43
N ASP A 447 3.88 4.14 -7.70
CA ASP A 447 4.19 5.40 -8.38
C ASP A 447 3.02 6.36 -8.23
N LEU A 448 3.13 7.27 -7.28
CA LEU A 448 2.12 8.29 -7.00
C LEU A 448 2.63 9.70 -7.32
N SER A 449 3.74 9.76 -8.08
CA SER A 449 4.42 10.99 -8.43
C SER A 449 3.55 11.93 -9.29
N VAL A 450 3.97 13.20 -9.36
CA VAL A 450 3.24 14.29 -10.04
C VAL A 450 3.11 13.98 -11.54
N GLY A 451 1.96 13.43 -11.93
CA GLY A 451 1.65 13.06 -13.32
C GLY A 451 0.78 11.81 -13.44
N HIS A 452 0.85 10.92 -12.45
CA HIS A 452 -0.05 9.76 -12.40
C HIS A 452 -1.44 10.16 -11.92
N GLU A 453 -2.46 9.77 -12.69
CA GLU A 453 -3.84 9.97 -12.31
C GLU A 453 -4.23 9.01 -11.17
N PRO A 454 -5.08 9.43 -10.22
CA PRO A 454 -5.67 8.52 -9.26
C PRO A 454 -6.45 7.41 -10.00
N LEU A 455 -6.72 6.31 -9.30
CA LEU A 455 -7.54 5.22 -9.83
C LEU A 455 -8.84 5.75 -10.48
N PRO A 456 -9.19 5.33 -11.72
CA PRO A 456 -10.26 5.97 -12.49
C PRO A 456 -11.63 5.99 -11.81
N TRP A 457 -11.90 5.06 -10.89
CA TRP A 457 -13.15 5.07 -10.14
C TRP A 457 -13.23 6.22 -9.14
N ILE A 458 -12.10 6.72 -8.60
CA ILE A 458 -12.07 7.83 -7.62
C ILE A 458 -12.71 9.07 -8.24
N LYS A 459 -12.36 9.41 -9.48
CA LYS A 459 -12.95 10.52 -10.24
C LYS A 459 -14.44 10.28 -10.57
N ARG A 460 -14.81 9.04 -10.87
CA ARG A 460 -16.18 8.65 -11.25
C ARG A 460 -17.12 8.43 -10.07
N TRP A 461 -16.59 8.45 -8.83
CA TRP A 461 -17.36 8.10 -7.64
C TRP A 461 -18.30 9.21 -7.21
N SER A 462 -17.86 10.46 -7.38
CA SER A 462 -18.66 11.67 -7.21
C SER A 462 -19.83 11.68 -8.21
N THR A 463 -20.99 12.19 -7.81
CA THR A 463 -22.11 12.37 -8.75
C THR A 463 -21.87 13.60 -9.63
N ASP A 464 -22.54 13.71 -10.78
CA ASP A 464 -22.41 14.89 -11.66
C ASP A 464 -22.65 16.20 -10.87
N LEU A 465 -23.56 16.19 -9.90
CA LEU A 465 -23.83 17.31 -8.99
C LEU A 465 -22.67 17.58 -8.02
N ASP A 466 -21.98 16.56 -7.51
CA ASP A 466 -20.80 16.76 -6.67
C ASP A 466 -19.59 17.33 -7.46
N THR A 467 -19.64 17.25 -8.79
CA THR A 467 -18.57 17.71 -9.69
C THR A 467 -18.85 19.06 -10.35
N THR A 468 -20.08 19.60 -10.24
CA THR A 468 -20.33 20.97 -10.71
C THR A 468 -19.76 21.97 -9.71
N ALA A 469 -19.23 23.09 -10.20
CA ALA A 469 -18.88 24.22 -9.33
C ALA A 469 -20.07 24.61 -8.44
N GLU A 470 -21.28 24.47 -8.99
CA GLU A 470 -22.55 24.81 -8.35
C GLU A 470 -23.01 23.87 -7.23
N ALA A 471 -22.37 22.74 -6.95
CA ALA A 471 -22.73 21.87 -5.82
C ALA A 471 -21.55 21.21 -5.10
N GLY A 472 -20.38 21.10 -5.74
CA GLY A 472 -19.16 20.54 -5.16
C GLY A 472 -18.51 21.36 -4.04
N ASP A 473 -18.89 22.63 -3.83
CA ASP A 473 -18.24 23.46 -2.83
C ASP A 473 -18.52 23.03 -1.37
N ARG A 474 -19.64 22.36 -1.05
CA ARG A 474 -19.90 21.87 0.33
C ARG A 474 -19.64 20.38 0.51
N THR A 475 -19.72 19.56 -0.54
CA THR A 475 -19.36 18.15 -0.46
C THR A 475 -17.84 18.02 -0.56
N LEU A 476 -17.22 17.41 0.44
CA LEU A 476 -15.83 16.95 0.38
C LEU A 476 -15.74 16.03 -0.83
N ASN A 477 -15.21 16.58 -1.93
CA ASN A 477 -15.04 15.80 -3.13
C ASN A 477 -14.03 14.71 -2.79
N LEU A 478 -14.53 13.47 -2.75
CA LEU A 478 -13.73 12.29 -2.51
C LEU A 478 -12.52 12.28 -3.45
N GLU A 479 -12.67 12.75 -4.68
CA GLU A 479 -11.57 12.95 -5.60
C GLU A 479 -10.50 13.87 -5.02
N SER A 480 -10.85 15.05 -4.50
CA SER A 480 -9.87 16.01 -3.95
C SER A 480 -9.12 15.43 -2.75
N VAL A 481 -9.85 14.82 -1.80
CA VAL A 481 -9.23 14.25 -0.60
C VAL A 481 -8.46 12.99 -0.89
N LEU A 482 -9.05 12.03 -1.62
CA LEU A 482 -8.37 10.79 -1.96
C LEU A 482 -7.21 11.03 -2.93
N THR A 483 -7.31 11.91 -3.93
CA THR A 483 -6.16 12.29 -4.77
C THR A 483 -5.07 12.96 -3.96
N GLY A 484 -5.45 13.81 -2.99
CA GLY A 484 -4.51 14.41 -2.06
C GLY A 484 -3.81 13.39 -1.16
N LEU A 485 -4.53 12.37 -0.68
CA LEU A 485 -3.97 11.26 0.07
C LEU A 485 -3.10 10.36 -0.81
N TRP A 486 -3.52 10.15 -2.06
CA TRP A 486 -2.81 9.36 -3.06
C TRP A 486 -1.43 9.93 -3.33
N ARG A 487 -1.29 11.26 -3.39
CA ARG A 487 0.00 11.96 -3.58
C ARG A 487 0.83 12.11 -2.29
N ASN A 488 0.58 11.28 -1.28
CA ASN A 488 1.33 11.31 -0.03
C ASN A 488 2.66 10.53 -0.18
N PRO A 489 3.82 11.14 0.14
CA PRO A 489 5.12 10.46 0.10
C PRO A 489 5.19 9.15 0.90
N ILE A 490 4.35 8.98 1.92
CA ILE A 490 4.29 7.74 2.70
C ILE A 490 3.74 6.58 1.87
N LEU A 491 2.75 6.84 1.02
CA LEU A 491 2.19 5.83 0.13
C LEU A 491 3.15 5.52 -1.02
N GLU A 492 3.88 6.52 -1.53
CA GLU A 492 4.94 6.31 -2.55
C GLU A 492 6.07 5.40 -2.04
N GLN A 493 6.34 5.41 -0.73
CA GLN A 493 7.33 4.54 -0.11
C GLN A 493 6.81 3.11 0.12
N GLN A 494 5.53 2.85 -0.12
CA GLN A 494 4.96 1.53 0.09
C GLN A 494 5.51 0.55 -0.94
N MET A 495 6.29 -0.41 -0.45
CA MET A 495 6.77 -1.54 -1.22
C MET A 495 5.62 -2.51 -1.48
N VAL A 496 5.45 -2.89 -2.75
CA VAL A 496 4.41 -3.84 -3.19
C VAL A 496 4.96 -5.26 -3.22
N THR A 497 6.13 -5.45 -3.83
CA THR A 497 6.81 -6.75 -3.87
C THR A 497 8.31 -6.56 -4.10
N THR A 498 9.11 -7.57 -3.74
CA THR A 498 10.55 -7.63 -4.01
C THR A 498 10.92 -9.02 -4.56
N MET A 499 11.84 -9.05 -5.50
CA MET A 499 12.43 -10.27 -6.07
C MET A 499 13.96 -10.10 -6.15
N TYR A 500 14.67 -11.22 -6.21
CA TYR A 500 16.13 -11.22 -6.29
C TYR A 500 16.60 -11.99 -7.53
N LEU A 501 17.58 -11.42 -8.23
CA LEU A 501 18.19 -12.01 -9.41
C LEU A 501 19.70 -12.02 -9.21
N ARG A 502 20.33 -13.20 -9.22
CA ARG A 502 21.79 -13.29 -9.33
C ARG A 502 22.14 -13.51 -10.79
N VAL A 503 23.03 -12.68 -11.31
CA VAL A 503 23.41 -12.63 -12.72
C VAL A 503 24.92 -12.81 -12.81
N GLY A 504 25.37 -13.78 -13.61
CA GLY A 504 26.79 -14.12 -13.71
C GLY A 504 27.14 -14.84 -15.01
N PRO A 505 28.38 -15.31 -15.16
CA PRO A 505 28.82 -16.00 -16.38
C PRO A 505 28.16 -17.37 -16.53
N GLN A 506 27.89 -17.77 -17.78
CA GLN A 506 27.65 -19.17 -18.18
C GLN A 506 28.92 -20.02 -18.04
#